data_AF-A0A3A9SDG1-F1
#
_entry.id   AF-A0A3A9SDG1-F1
#
_cell.length_a   1.000
_cell.length_b   1.000
_cell.length_c   1.000
_cell.angle_alpha   90.00
_cell.angle_beta   90.00
_cell.angle_gamma   90.00
#
_symmetry.space_group_name_H-M   'P 1'
#
loop_
_entity.id
_entity.type
_entity.pdbx_description
1 polymer ?
#
loop_
_entity_poly.entity_id
_entity_poly.type
_entity_poly.pdbx_seq_one_letter_code
_entity_poly.pdbx_strand_id
1 'polypeptide(L)'
;MGLFSRAPSATEKKDINATISRVGTCFKRLESVDSIDKYFTEYDKFINDYNTLRTYERQRIKFKVPLTKIYNEVEAEIPRIEKDVVSRGYDRMQRDAAKVTTEKSKQNKANKFFDELEYYYPRLRPTTVEYIKSLKANCDLIKVQPQMSAPRTPVGHHFCTQCGAKLEEGATFCGKCGTKV
;
A
#
# COMPACT_ATOMS: atom_id res chain seq x y z
N MET A 1 19.27 -4.40 -42.20
CA MET A 1 18.84 -2.99 -42.11
C MET A 1 18.39 -2.69 -40.69
N GLY A 2 18.56 -1.43 -40.26
CA GLY A 2 18.76 -1.00 -38.87
C GLY A 2 17.63 -1.30 -37.88
N LEU A 3 18.03 -1.80 -36.72
CA LEU A 3 17.19 -2.14 -35.56
C LEU A 3 16.74 -0.93 -34.73
N PHE A 4 16.58 0.29 -35.27
CA PHE A 4 16.08 1.45 -34.49
C PHE A 4 15.35 2.47 -35.40
N SER A 5 14.23 3.01 -34.91
CA SER A 5 13.23 3.74 -35.72
C SER A 5 13.48 5.26 -35.85
N ARG A 6 14.02 5.96 -34.85
CA ARG A 6 14.40 7.38 -34.96
C ARG A 6 15.22 7.86 -33.76
N ALA A 7 16.09 8.86 -33.97
CA ALA A 7 16.65 9.66 -32.87
C ALA A 7 15.64 10.73 -32.41
N PRO A 8 15.56 11.06 -31.11
CA PRO A 8 14.60 12.04 -30.61
C PRO A 8 14.89 13.46 -31.15
N SER A 9 13.83 14.16 -31.53
CA SER A 9 13.78 15.59 -31.85
C SER A 9 14.15 16.47 -30.65
N ALA A 10 14.45 17.74 -30.91
CA ALA A 10 14.76 18.71 -29.86
C ALA A 10 13.61 18.88 -28.84
N THR A 11 12.36 18.86 -29.31
CA THR A 11 11.17 18.92 -28.47
C THR A 11 11.04 17.69 -27.58
N GLU A 12 11.15 16.48 -28.15
CA GLU A 12 11.11 15.23 -27.36
C GLU A 12 12.23 15.18 -26.32
N LYS A 13 13.45 15.63 -26.65
CA LYS A 13 14.55 15.73 -25.67
C LYS A 13 14.21 16.67 -24.52
N LYS A 14 13.60 17.82 -24.81
CA LYS A 14 13.17 18.79 -23.80
C LYS A 14 12.10 18.19 -22.88
N ASP A 15 11.09 17.54 -23.46
CA ASP A 15 9.98 16.93 -22.72
C ASP A 15 10.44 15.75 -21.85
N ILE A 16 11.36 14.93 -22.38
CA ILE A 16 11.99 13.83 -21.62
C ILE A 16 12.74 14.37 -20.41
N ASN A 17 13.60 15.39 -20.60
CA ASN A 17 14.36 15.98 -19.50
C ASN A 17 13.46 16.64 -18.45
N ALA A 18 12.38 17.30 -18.90
CA ALA A 18 11.37 17.85 -18.00
C ALA A 18 10.68 16.74 -17.19
N THR A 19 10.33 15.63 -17.84
CA THR A 19 9.68 14.47 -17.19
C THR A 19 10.63 13.81 -16.18
N ILE A 20 11.90 13.60 -16.52
CA ILE A 20 12.92 13.10 -15.56
C ILE A 20 13.01 14.02 -14.34
N SER A 21 13.01 15.32 -14.55
CA SER A 21 13.06 16.31 -13.46
C SER A 21 11.81 16.24 -12.57
N ARG A 22 10.63 16.03 -13.17
CA ARG A 22 9.38 15.83 -12.41
C ARG A 22 9.40 14.55 -11.60
N VAL A 23 9.87 13.43 -12.16
CA VAL A 23 10.02 12.15 -11.45
C VAL A 23 10.89 12.33 -10.20
N GLY A 24 12.07 12.96 -10.35
CA GLY A 24 12.96 13.23 -9.22
C GLY A 24 12.36 14.18 -8.17
N THR A 25 11.56 15.16 -8.61
CA THR A 25 10.86 16.07 -7.70
C THR A 25 9.73 15.38 -6.95
N CYS A 26 8.93 14.53 -7.62
CA CYS A 26 7.88 13.76 -6.99
C CYS A 26 8.45 12.80 -5.94
N PHE A 27 9.56 12.13 -6.26
CA PHE A 27 10.22 11.24 -5.31
C PHE A 27 10.65 11.96 -4.02
N LYS A 28 11.30 13.13 -4.14
CA LYS A 28 11.64 13.96 -2.96
C LYS A 28 10.40 14.41 -2.18
N ARG A 29 9.30 14.69 -2.88
CA ARG A 29 8.04 15.08 -2.23
C ARG A 29 7.45 13.93 -1.42
N LEU A 30 7.50 12.70 -1.93
CA LEU A 30 7.02 11.50 -1.23
C LEU A 30 7.65 11.35 0.16
N GLU A 31 8.92 11.72 0.33
CA GLU A 31 9.58 11.67 1.65
C GLU A 31 9.05 12.75 2.62
N SER A 32 8.56 13.86 2.09
CA SER A 32 8.16 15.04 2.87
C SER A 32 6.67 15.15 3.20
N VAL A 33 5.81 14.33 2.58
CA VAL A 33 4.36 14.41 2.78
C VAL A 33 3.95 14.01 4.20
N ASP A 34 2.93 14.69 4.72
CA ASP A 34 2.48 14.56 6.11
C ASP A 34 1.16 13.80 6.29
N SER A 35 0.54 13.37 5.19
CA SER A 35 -0.68 12.56 5.21
C SER A 35 -0.64 11.47 4.14
N ILE A 36 -1.39 10.39 4.39
CA ILE A 36 -1.45 9.23 3.50
C ILE A 36 -2.12 9.57 2.16
N ASP A 37 -3.13 10.45 2.17
CA ASP A 37 -3.81 10.90 0.94
C ASP A 37 -2.85 11.66 0.01
N LYS A 38 -2.04 12.56 0.59
CA LYS A 38 -1.04 13.33 -0.15
C LYS A 38 0.06 12.43 -0.67
N TYR A 39 0.47 11.43 0.12
CA TYR A 39 1.41 10.40 -0.33
C TYR A 39 0.88 9.71 -1.59
N PHE A 40 -0.34 9.19 -1.58
CA PHE A 40 -0.90 8.52 -2.76
C PHE A 40 -1.08 9.45 -3.95
N THR A 41 -1.47 10.71 -3.71
CA THR A 41 -1.57 11.71 -4.77
C THR A 41 -0.23 11.97 -5.46
N GLU A 42 0.87 12.11 -4.69
CA GLU A 42 2.20 12.29 -5.25
C GLU A 42 2.74 10.99 -5.88
N TYR A 43 2.38 9.83 -5.33
CA TYR A 43 2.78 8.52 -5.86
C TYR A 43 2.13 8.27 -7.23
N ASP A 44 0.86 8.61 -7.40
CA ASP A 44 0.16 8.49 -8.68
C ASP A 44 0.79 9.40 -9.75
N LYS A 45 1.20 10.62 -9.37
CA LYS A 45 1.96 11.52 -10.26
C LYS A 45 3.29 10.91 -10.68
N PHE A 46 4.04 10.35 -9.73
CA PHE A 46 5.29 9.66 -9.99
C PHE A 46 5.09 8.50 -10.99
N ILE A 47 4.09 7.64 -10.76
CA ILE A 47 3.79 6.50 -11.64
C ILE A 47 3.41 6.97 -13.05
N ASN A 48 2.62 8.03 -13.17
CA ASN A 48 2.22 8.59 -14.46
C ASN A 48 3.42 9.14 -15.25
N ASP A 49 4.29 9.91 -14.60
CA ASP A 49 5.52 10.42 -15.24
C ASP A 49 6.48 9.27 -15.58
N TYR A 50 6.63 8.27 -14.72
CA TYR A 50 7.45 7.09 -14.98
C TYR A 50 6.93 6.28 -16.19
N ASN A 51 5.62 6.04 -16.26
CA ASN A 51 5.00 5.37 -17.40
C ASN A 51 5.20 6.16 -18.70
N THR A 52 5.18 7.50 -18.63
CA THR A 52 5.51 8.37 -19.76
C THR A 52 6.97 8.21 -20.21
N LEU A 53 7.93 8.07 -19.30
CA LEU A 53 9.31 7.75 -19.68
C LEU A 53 9.40 6.37 -20.35
N ARG A 54 8.64 5.39 -19.85
CA ARG A 54 8.61 4.03 -20.40
C ARG A 54 8.02 3.97 -21.82
N THR A 55 7.07 4.83 -22.16
CA THR A 55 6.56 4.92 -23.55
C THR A 55 7.64 5.42 -24.49
N TYR A 56 8.44 6.41 -24.09
CA TYR A 56 9.61 6.87 -24.86
C TYR A 56 10.67 5.77 -25.04
N GLU A 57 10.94 4.98 -24.00
CA GLU A 57 11.89 3.85 -24.08
C GLU A 57 11.40 2.79 -25.09
N ARG A 58 10.09 2.49 -25.10
CA ARG A 58 9.46 1.60 -26.09
C ARG A 58 9.51 2.15 -27.52
N GLN A 59 9.47 3.47 -27.68
CA GLN A 59 9.68 4.15 -28.96
C GLN A 59 11.16 4.17 -29.41
N ARG A 60 12.00 3.33 -28.78
CA ARG A 60 13.43 3.12 -29.09
C ARG A 60 14.31 4.33 -28.82
N ILE A 61 13.88 5.23 -27.94
CA ILE A 61 14.75 6.28 -27.41
C ILE A 61 15.65 5.66 -26.33
N LYS A 62 16.97 5.67 -26.57
CA LYS A 62 17.95 5.13 -25.62
C LYS A 62 18.23 6.16 -24.52
N PHE A 63 17.82 5.84 -23.31
CA PHE A 63 18.22 6.57 -22.11
C PHE A 63 19.65 6.18 -21.69
N LYS A 64 20.39 7.12 -21.10
CA LYS A 64 21.73 6.84 -20.55
C LYS A 64 21.69 5.89 -19.35
N VAL A 65 20.63 5.98 -18.56
CA VAL A 65 20.39 5.11 -17.40
C VAL A 65 19.14 4.29 -17.71
N PRO A 66 19.16 2.95 -17.51
CA PRO A 66 17.97 2.12 -17.69
C PRO A 66 16.85 2.57 -16.76
N LEU A 67 15.65 2.82 -17.30
CA LEU A 67 14.50 3.25 -16.49
C LEU A 67 14.11 2.21 -15.43
N THR A 68 14.32 0.93 -15.74
CA THR A 68 14.14 -0.18 -14.80
C THR A 68 14.98 -0.05 -13.54
N LYS A 69 16.21 0.46 -13.65
CA LYS A 69 17.08 0.69 -12.49
C LYS A 69 16.49 1.76 -11.57
N ILE A 70 16.04 2.87 -12.15
CA ILE A 70 15.40 3.97 -11.41
C ILE A 70 14.13 3.48 -10.70
N TYR A 71 13.30 2.69 -11.39
CA TYR A 71 12.09 2.13 -10.79
C TYR A 71 12.38 1.22 -9.61
N ASN A 72 13.37 0.34 -9.74
CA ASN A 72 13.73 -0.59 -8.67
C ASN A 72 14.30 0.15 -7.44
N GLU A 73 15.10 1.20 -7.66
CA GLU A 73 15.60 2.05 -6.57
C GLU A 73 14.44 2.73 -5.83
N VAL A 74 13.46 3.26 -6.57
CA VAL A 74 12.28 3.88 -5.95
C VAL A 74 11.43 2.84 -5.22
N GLU A 75 11.12 1.70 -5.85
CA GLU A 75 10.36 0.60 -5.24
C GLU A 75 10.99 0.10 -3.94
N ALA A 76 12.32 0.04 -3.86
CA ALA A 76 13.03 -0.35 -2.66
C ALA A 76 12.82 0.64 -1.50
N GLU A 77 12.66 1.93 -1.81
CA GLU A 77 12.44 2.99 -0.81
C GLU A 77 10.96 3.13 -0.40
N ILE A 78 10.01 2.69 -1.25
CA ILE A 78 8.56 2.83 -0.96
C ILE A 78 8.17 2.28 0.42
N PRO A 79 8.57 1.07 0.86
CA PRO A 79 8.22 0.58 2.19
C PRO A 79 8.73 1.48 3.33
N ARG A 80 9.91 2.09 3.17
CA ARG A 80 10.46 3.04 4.15
C ARG A 80 9.60 4.29 4.21
N ILE A 81 9.28 4.85 3.04
CA ILE A 81 8.48 6.08 2.92
C ILE A 81 7.07 5.87 3.46
N GLU A 82 6.40 4.79 3.10
CA GLU A 82 5.05 4.48 3.58
C GLU A 82 5.01 4.36 5.10
N LYS A 83 5.96 3.61 5.69
CA LYS A 83 6.05 3.45 7.15
C LYS A 83 6.30 4.78 7.86
N ASP A 84 7.15 5.63 7.29
CA ASP A 84 7.46 6.95 7.82
C ASP A 84 6.24 7.90 7.78
N VAL A 85 5.50 7.94 6.66
CA VAL A 85 4.24 8.70 6.56
C VAL A 85 3.21 8.22 7.59
N VAL A 86 3.04 6.90 7.72
CA VAL A 86 2.14 6.29 8.71
C VAL A 86 2.58 6.64 10.13
N SER A 87 3.88 6.53 10.44
CA SER A 87 4.44 6.83 11.76
C SER A 87 4.19 8.29 12.15
N ARG A 88 4.50 9.24 11.26
CA ARG A 88 4.24 10.66 11.50
C ARG A 88 2.75 10.97 11.71
N GLY A 89 1.89 10.30 10.94
CA GLY A 89 0.44 10.37 11.09
C GLY A 89 -0.01 9.87 12.47
N TYR A 90 0.52 8.72 12.91
CA TYR A 90 0.24 8.11 14.20
C TYR A 90 0.68 9.02 15.36
N ASP A 91 1.89 9.58 15.30
CA ASP A 91 2.41 10.51 16.32
C ASP A 91 1.57 11.80 16.40
N ARG A 92 1.09 12.30 15.26
CA ARG A 92 0.16 13.45 15.22
C ARG A 92 -1.16 13.08 15.88
N MET A 93 -1.73 11.93 15.54
CA MET A 93 -2.97 11.43 16.13
C MET A 93 -2.85 11.28 17.65
N GLN A 94 -1.77 10.68 18.16
CA GLN A 94 -1.52 10.53 19.59
C GLN A 94 -1.44 11.90 20.29
N ARG A 95 -0.70 12.86 19.73
CA ARG A 95 -0.62 14.23 20.27
C ARG A 95 -1.99 14.92 20.30
N ASP A 96 -2.80 14.72 19.27
CA ASP A 96 -4.13 15.30 19.20
C ASP A 96 -5.15 14.58 20.09
N ALA A 97 -4.93 13.30 20.41
CA ALA A 97 -5.69 12.57 21.41
C ALA A 97 -5.30 12.99 22.83
N ALA A 98 -4.03 13.32 23.09
CA ALA A 98 -3.57 13.82 24.40
C ALA A 98 -4.23 15.15 24.79
N LYS A 99 -4.62 15.98 23.82
CA LYS A 99 -5.36 17.24 24.04
C LYS A 99 -6.84 17.03 24.40
N VAL A 100 -7.35 15.82 24.28
CA VAL A 100 -8.77 15.50 24.49
C VAL A 100 -8.96 14.94 25.89
N THR A 101 -9.96 15.44 26.60
CA THR A 101 -10.26 15.04 27.98
C THR A 101 -11.03 13.73 28.06
N THR A 102 -11.96 13.49 27.12
CA THR A 102 -12.85 12.33 27.17
C THR A 102 -12.26 11.12 26.45
N GLU A 103 -12.31 9.98 27.13
CA GLU A 103 -11.75 8.72 26.62
C GLU A 103 -12.43 8.24 25.33
N LYS A 104 -13.75 8.45 25.22
CA LYS A 104 -14.54 8.13 24.02
C LYS A 104 -14.08 8.94 22.80
N SER A 105 -13.75 10.21 22.98
CA SER A 105 -13.28 11.05 21.88
C SER A 105 -11.85 10.71 21.47
N LYS A 106 -11.00 10.24 22.40
CA LYS A 106 -9.68 9.68 22.06
C LYS A 106 -9.81 8.41 21.21
N GLN A 107 -10.68 7.49 21.62
CA GLN A 107 -10.99 6.27 20.86
C GLN A 107 -11.50 6.60 19.45
N ASN A 108 -12.45 7.53 19.34
CA ASN A 108 -12.99 7.93 18.04
C ASN A 108 -11.91 8.51 17.11
N LYS A 109 -10.95 9.29 17.64
CA LYS A 109 -9.82 9.79 16.86
C LYS A 109 -8.90 8.67 16.38
N ALA A 110 -8.55 7.74 17.27
CA ALA A 110 -7.72 6.59 16.93
C ALA A 110 -8.40 5.71 15.88
N ASN A 111 -9.66 5.33 16.09
CA ASN A 111 -10.44 4.54 15.14
C ASN A 111 -10.52 5.22 13.78
N LYS A 112 -10.88 6.52 13.74
CA LYS A 112 -10.92 7.29 12.49
C LYS A 112 -9.59 7.23 11.73
N PHE A 113 -8.46 7.40 12.42
CA PHE A 113 -7.14 7.32 11.80
C PHE A 113 -6.86 5.93 11.20
N PHE A 114 -7.15 4.86 11.94
CA PHE A 114 -6.92 3.50 11.43
C PHE A 114 -7.92 3.10 10.34
N ASP A 115 -9.16 3.57 10.39
CA ASP A 115 -10.17 3.35 9.35
C ASP A 115 -9.76 4.04 8.04
N GLU A 116 -9.22 5.27 8.12
CA GLU A 116 -8.63 5.98 6.98
C GLU A 116 -7.45 5.20 6.38
N LEU A 117 -6.57 4.63 7.20
CA LEU A 117 -5.47 3.80 6.71
C LEU A 117 -5.95 2.48 6.09
N GLU A 118 -6.98 1.86 6.65
CA GLU A 118 -7.55 0.60 6.19
C GLU A 118 -8.16 0.71 4.79
N TYR A 119 -8.75 1.87 4.47
CA TYR A 119 -9.18 2.20 3.11
C TYR A 119 -8.04 2.08 2.08
N TYR A 120 -6.81 2.41 2.47
CA TYR A 120 -5.64 2.37 1.59
C TYR A 120 -4.91 1.02 1.56
N TYR A 121 -5.29 0.02 2.36
CA TYR A 121 -4.62 -1.29 2.41
C TYR A 121 -4.40 -1.95 1.04
N PRO A 122 -5.34 -1.92 0.08
CA PRO A 122 -5.12 -2.51 -1.23
C PRO A 122 -4.00 -1.86 -2.06
N ARG A 123 -3.63 -0.61 -1.72
CA ARG A 123 -2.60 0.18 -2.42
C ARG A 123 -1.26 0.19 -1.69
N LEU A 124 -1.24 -0.13 -0.40
CA LEU A 124 -0.04 -0.15 0.42
C LEU A 124 0.77 -1.43 0.22
N ARG A 125 2.06 -1.37 0.51
CA ARG A 125 2.90 -2.58 0.51
C ARG A 125 2.50 -3.50 1.66
N PRO A 126 2.57 -4.85 1.48
CA PRO A 126 2.21 -5.80 2.53
C PRO A 126 2.96 -5.56 3.86
N THR A 127 4.24 -5.23 3.77
CA THR A 127 5.09 -4.89 4.91
C THR A 127 4.61 -3.65 5.68
N THR A 128 3.96 -2.71 4.99
CA THR A 128 3.37 -1.52 5.59
C THR A 128 2.04 -1.86 6.24
N VAL A 129 1.23 -2.70 5.59
CA VAL A 129 -0.04 -3.18 6.18
C VAL A 129 0.22 -3.95 7.48
N GLU A 130 1.24 -4.81 7.53
CA GLU A 130 1.66 -5.48 8.76
C GLU A 130 2.09 -4.50 9.84
N TYR A 131 2.86 -3.47 9.47
CA TYR A 131 3.24 -2.39 10.38
C TYR A 131 2.02 -1.66 10.95
N ILE A 132 1.05 -1.29 10.11
CA ILE A 132 -0.19 -0.63 10.56
C ILE A 132 -0.99 -1.52 11.51
N LYS A 133 -1.12 -2.82 11.20
CA LYS A 133 -1.78 -3.79 12.09
C LYS A 133 -1.09 -3.85 13.46
N SER A 134 0.25 -3.86 13.48
CA SER A 134 1.02 -3.85 14.73
C SER A 134 0.80 -2.56 15.54
N LEU A 135 0.73 -1.40 14.87
CA LEU A 135 0.41 -0.13 15.52
C LEU A 135 -1.01 -0.13 16.10
N LYS A 136 -2.00 -0.67 15.37
CA LYS A 136 -3.39 -0.77 15.84
C LYS A 136 -3.50 -1.66 17.08
N ALA A 137 -2.78 -2.79 17.09
CA ALA A 137 -2.77 -3.72 18.21
C ALA A 137 -2.11 -3.14 19.47
N ASN A 138 -1.07 -2.32 19.30
CA ASN A 138 -0.33 -1.69 20.40
C ASN A 138 -0.84 -0.29 20.78
N CYS A 139 -1.97 0.15 20.22
CA CYS A 139 -2.52 1.47 20.49
C CYS A 139 -3.36 1.44 21.77
N ASP A 140 -2.84 2.00 22.86
CA ASP A 140 -3.54 2.09 24.16
C ASP A 140 -4.89 2.82 24.09
N LEU A 141 -5.09 3.66 23.07
CA LEU A 141 -6.32 4.41 22.83
C LEU A 141 -7.42 3.56 22.20
N ILE A 142 -7.09 2.38 21.67
CA ILE A 142 -8.07 1.45 21.13
C ILE A 142 -8.32 0.41 22.20
N LYS A 143 -9.54 0.41 22.74
CA LYS A 143 -10.02 -0.73 23.52
C LYS A 143 -10.23 -1.89 22.56
N VAL A 144 -9.18 -2.67 22.32
CA VAL A 144 -9.31 -3.99 21.73
C VAL A 144 -10.19 -4.76 22.71
N GLN A 145 -11.47 -4.99 22.37
CA GLN A 145 -12.20 -6.05 23.06
C GLN A 145 -11.33 -7.30 22.93
N PRO A 146 -10.94 -7.94 24.06
CA PRO A 146 -10.06 -9.08 24.00
C PRO A 146 -10.79 -10.17 23.22
N GLN A 147 -10.37 -10.39 21.97
CA GLN A 147 -10.66 -11.64 21.29
C GLN A 147 -9.81 -12.66 22.06
N MET A 148 -10.43 -13.41 22.97
CA MET A 148 -9.79 -14.46 23.77
C MET A 148 -8.92 -15.34 22.86
N SER A 149 -7.60 -15.21 22.99
CA SER A 149 -6.63 -16.14 22.41
C SER A 149 -6.60 -17.41 23.26
N ALA A 150 -7.59 -18.28 23.05
CA ALA A 150 -7.42 -19.69 23.36
C ALA A 150 -6.48 -20.31 22.30
N PRO A 151 -5.49 -21.13 22.67
CA PRO A 151 -4.61 -21.76 21.68
C PRO A 151 -5.42 -22.82 20.93
N ARG A 152 -5.58 -22.65 19.61
CA ARG A 152 -6.17 -23.69 18.76
C ARG A 152 -5.29 -23.93 17.53
N THR A 153 -4.89 -25.19 17.47
CA THR A 153 -4.25 -26.00 16.43
C THR A 153 -4.71 -25.71 14.99
N PRO A 154 -3.92 -26.14 13.98
CA PRO A 154 -4.07 -25.71 12.59
C PRO A 154 -5.42 -26.12 11.99
N VAL A 155 -6.15 -25.13 11.49
CA VAL A 155 -7.41 -25.30 10.76
C VAL A 155 -7.11 -25.78 9.35
N GLY A 156 -7.49 -27.03 9.06
CA GLY A 156 -7.62 -27.55 7.70
C GLY A 156 -9.00 -27.21 7.16
N HIS A 157 -9.07 -26.51 6.03
CA HIS A 157 -10.34 -26.28 5.33
C HIS A 157 -10.81 -27.59 4.67
N HIS A 158 -11.92 -28.15 5.15
CA HIS A 158 -12.54 -29.34 4.56
C HIS A 158 -13.53 -28.92 3.45
N PHE A 159 -13.40 -29.55 2.28
CA PHE A 159 -14.32 -29.38 1.16
C PHE A 159 -15.13 -30.65 0.98
N CYS A 160 -16.39 -30.52 0.58
CA CYS A 160 -17.25 -31.66 0.29
C CYS A 160 -16.68 -32.43 -0.91
N THR A 161 -16.42 -33.73 -0.74
CA THR A 161 -15.88 -34.61 -1.79
C THR A 161 -16.85 -34.81 -2.96
N GLN A 162 -18.15 -34.58 -2.76
CA GLN A 162 -19.17 -34.74 -3.80
C GLN A 162 -19.44 -33.46 -4.61
N CYS A 163 -19.54 -32.29 -3.97
CA CYS A 163 -19.92 -31.06 -4.67
C CYS A 163 -18.86 -29.95 -4.62
N GLY A 164 -17.72 -30.18 -3.95
CA GLY A 164 -16.64 -29.21 -3.81
C GLY A 164 -16.99 -28.00 -2.96
N ALA A 165 -18.17 -27.98 -2.31
CA ALA A 165 -18.55 -26.87 -1.44
C ALA A 165 -17.67 -26.83 -0.20
N LYS A 166 -17.25 -25.63 0.20
CA LYS A 166 -16.54 -25.41 1.45
C LYS A 166 -17.46 -25.80 2.61
N LEU A 167 -16.99 -26.69 3.48
CA LEU A 167 -17.72 -27.12 4.66
C LEU A 167 -17.27 -26.31 5.86
N GLU A 168 -18.23 -25.88 6.65
CA GLU A 168 -17.96 -25.25 7.94
C GLU A 168 -17.40 -26.28 8.92
N GLU A 169 -16.53 -25.83 9.83
CA GLU A 169 -15.84 -26.71 10.77
C GLU A 169 -16.84 -27.42 11.70
N GLY A 170 -16.84 -28.76 11.65
CA GLY A 170 -17.77 -29.60 12.42
C GLY A 170 -19.10 -29.91 11.73
N ALA A 171 -19.28 -29.54 10.46
CA ALA A 171 -20.45 -29.93 9.68
C ALA A 171 -20.49 -31.46 9.51
N THR A 172 -21.59 -32.10 9.91
CA THR A 172 -21.84 -33.55 9.71
C THR A 172 -22.51 -33.84 8.37
N PHE A 173 -23.08 -32.82 7.73
CA PHE A 173 -23.73 -32.90 6.43
C PHE A 173 -23.43 -31.63 5.63
N CYS A 174 -23.29 -31.77 4.31
CA CYS A 174 -23.11 -30.65 3.42
C CYS A 174 -24.42 -29.87 3.25
N GLY A 175 -24.45 -28.61 3.69
CA GLY A 175 -25.63 -27.75 3.53
C GLY A 175 -26.03 -27.47 2.07
N LYS A 176 -25.14 -27.72 1.10
CA LYS A 176 -25.40 -27.48 -0.32
C LYS A 176 -25.95 -28.69 -1.08
N CYS A 177 -25.53 -29.91 -0.73
CA CYS A 177 -25.93 -31.12 -1.45
C CYS A 177 -26.58 -32.20 -0.57
N GLY A 178 -26.69 -31.97 0.74
CA GLY A 178 -27.28 -32.91 1.70
C GLY A 178 -26.47 -34.17 1.99
N THR A 179 -25.30 -34.34 1.36
CA THR A 179 -24.43 -35.50 1.57
C THR A 179 -23.78 -35.44 2.95
N LYS A 180 -23.72 -36.58 3.65
CA LYS A 180 -23.01 -36.73 4.93
C LYS A 180 -21.49 -36.63 4.71
N VAL A 181 -20.80 -35.83 5.52
CA VAL A 181 -19.37 -35.49 5.36
C VAL A 181 -18.57 -35.84 6.59
#